data_AF-A0AAN8VJ36-F1
#
_entry.id   AF-A0AAN8VJ36-F1
#
_cell.length_a   1.000
_cell.length_b   1.000
_cell.length_c   1.000
_cell.angle_alpha   90.00
_cell.angle_beta   90.00
_cell.angle_gamma   90.00
#
_symmetry.space_group_name_H-M   'P 1'
#
loop_
_entity.id
_entity.type
_entity.pdbx_description
1 polymer ?
#
loop_
_entity_poly.entity_id
_entity_poly.type
_entity_poly.pdbx_seq_one_letter_code
_entity_poly.pdbx_strand_id
1 'polypeptide(L)'
;MLPSLEFAVEVVVAQNCGCSADLCYSKYGYCGNTSDYCGTGSQSGPCYVSANNGVVVGDIVAEDFFNDQADDSCAGKSFYTKSTFLDTASCYCQFGTVGFVDDSKHEIAAFFVHVTHETGQKFSFLSL
;
A
#
# COMPACT_ATOMS: atom_id res chain seq x y z
N MET A 1 36.53 -3.59 20.34
CA MET A 1 35.62 -4.74 20.27
C MET A 1 34.21 -4.17 20.10
N LEU A 2 33.66 -4.27 18.89
CA LEU A 2 32.27 -3.94 18.53
C LEU A 2 31.33 -5.02 19.13
N PRO A 3 30.02 -4.72 19.31
CA PRO A 3 29.09 -4.93 18.21
C PRO A 3 28.08 -3.78 17.95
N SER A 4 27.89 -3.54 16.64
CA SER A 4 26.69 -3.16 15.88
C SER A 4 25.71 -2.10 16.40
N LEU A 5 25.91 -0.90 15.87
CA LEU A 5 24.94 0.17 15.65
C LEU A 5 23.80 -0.34 14.74
N GLU A 6 22.67 -0.76 15.31
CA GLU A 6 21.41 -0.80 14.57
C GLU A 6 20.83 0.62 14.57
N PHE A 7 21.12 1.36 13.51
CA PHE A 7 20.35 2.55 13.16
C PHE A 7 18.95 2.06 12.78
N ALA A 8 18.04 1.99 13.76
CA ALA A 8 16.63 1.87 13.47
C ALA A 8 16.24 3.14 12.71
N VAL A 9 16.20 3.05 11.39
CA VAL A 9 15.41 3.96 10.58
C VAL A 9 13.98 3.78 11.12
N GLU A 10 13.52 4.69 11.97
CA GLU A 10 12.09 4.82 12.22
C GLU A 10 11.50 5.23 10.87
N VAL A 11 11.01 4.24 10.13
CA VAL A 11 10.14 4.49 8.98
C VAL A 11 8.97 5.25 9.55
N VAL A 12 8.89 6.54 9.24
CA VAL A 12 7.72 7.34 9.59
C VAL A 12 6.56 6.74 8.80
N VAL A 13 5.81 5.85 9.44
CA VAL A 13 4.59 5.31 8.88
C VAL A 13 3.57 6.43 8.87
N ALA A 14 3.21 6.88 7.67
CA ALA A 14 2.17 7.88 7.49
C ALA A 14 0.80 7.40 8.04
N GLN A 15 0.61 6.08 8.14
CA GLN A 15 -0.59 5.44 8.65
C GLN A 15 -0.23 4.28 9.60
N ASN A 16 -0.86 4.24 10.78
CA ASN A 16 -0.78 3.12 11.72
C ASN A 16 -2.06 2.29 11.66
N CYS A 17 -1.95 1.04 11.23
CA CYS A 17 -3.08 0.21 10.82
C CYS A 17 -3.59 -0.68 11.95
N GLY A 18 -3.36 -0.24 13.19
CA GLY A 18 -3.75 -0.91 14.44
C GLY A 18 -2.89 -2.11 14.82
N CYS A 19 -2.36 -2.84 13.83
CA CYS A 19 -1.60 -4.08 14.02
C CYS A 19 -0.28 -4.07 13.24
N SER A 20 0.58 -5.05 13.53
CA SER A 20 1.72 -5.40 12.67
C SER A 20 1.24 -5.75 11.25
N ALA A 21 2.08 -5.49 10.24
CA ALA A 21 1.74 -5.61 8.82
C ALA A 21 1.12 -6.97 8.42
N ASP A 22 1.51 -8.05 9.08
CA ASP A 22 1.04 -9.41 8.78
C ASP A 22 -0.27 -9.81 9.50
N LEU A 23 -0.85 -8.91 10.30
CA LEU A 23 -2.03 -9.18 11.12
C LEU A 23 -3.21 -8.30 10.70
N CYS A 24 -4.39 -8.89 10.71
CA CYS A 24 -5.64 -8.18 10.49
C CYS A 24 -6.10 -7.49 11.76
N TYR A 25 -6.52 -6.24 11.61
CA TYR A 25 -7.18 -5.49 12.67
C TYR A 25 -8.68 -5.73 12.59
N SER A 26 -9.18 -6.62 13.45
CA SER A 26 -10.58 -7.04 13.43
C SER A 26 -11.55 -5.88 13.70
N LYS A 27 -12.82 -6.07 13.31
CA LYS A 27 -13.90 -5.12 13.62
C LYS A 27 -14.09 -4.81 15.12
N TYR A 28 -13.52 -5.64 15.98
CA TYR A 28 -13.59 -5.54 17.44
C TYR A 28 -12.32 -4.94 18.07
N GLY A 29 -11.33 -4.54 17.27
CA GLY A 29 -10.11 -3.90 17.77
C GLY A 29 -9.01 -4.86 18.24
N TYR A 30 -8.99 -6.08 17.71
CA TYR A 30 -7.97 -7.09 18.02
C TYR A 30 -7.16 -7.49 16.79
N CYS A 31 -5.88 -7.83 16.99
CA CYS A 31 -4.96 -8.29 15.96
C CYS A 31 -4.92 -9.82 15.87
N GLY A 32 -4.95 -10.35 14.65
CA GLY A 32 -4.77 -11.78 14.39
C GLY A 32 -4.80 -12.12 12.90
N ASN A 33 -4.53 -13.39 12.56
CA ASN A 33 -4.41 -13.86 11.18
C ASN A 33 -5.45 -14.96 10.81
N THR A 34 -6.40 -15.25 11.70
CA THR A 34 -7.48 -16.19 11.42
C THR A 34 -8.67 -15.49 10.78
N SER A 35 -9.61 -16.28 10.25
CA SER A 35 -10.86 -15.76 9.66
C SER A 35 -11.67 -14.86 10.61
N ASP A 36 -11.54 -15.04 11.91
CA ASP A 36 -12.26 -14.22 12.91
C ASP A 36 -11.72 -12.78 12.97
N TYR A 37 -10.43 -12.61 12.66
CA TYR A 37 -9.78 -11.30 12.63
C TYR A 37 -9.85 -10.67 11.26
N CYS A 38 -9.59 -11.47 10.22
CA CYS A 38 -9.47 -11.01 8.84
C CYS A 38 -10.77 -11.10 8.03
N GLY A 39 -11.85 -11.61 8.62
CA GLY A 39 -13.12 -11.79 7.96
C GLY A 39 -13.93 -10.49 7.81
N THR A 40 -15.22 -10.65 7.55
CA THR A 40 -16.14 -9.53 7.29
C THR A 40 -16.09 -8.47 8.39
N GLY A 41 -15.71 -7.25 7.99
CA GLY A 41 -15.61 -6.10 8.86
C GLY A 41 -14.21 -5.83 9.41
N SER A 42 -13.18 -6.60 9.03
CA SER A 42 -11.78 -6.24 9.29
C SER A 42 -11.53 -4.78 8.89
N GLN A 43 -10.91 -4.03 9.79
CA GLN A 43 -10.62 -2.61 9.64
C GLN A 43 -9.33 -2.39 8.83
N SER A 44 -8.36 -3.31 8.92
CA SER A 44 -7.05 -3.22 8.25
C SER A 44 -6.35 -4.59 8.16
N GLY A 45 -5.29 -4.71 7.35
CA GLY A 45 -4.39 -5.87 7.24
C GLY A 45 -4.59 -6.69 5.96
N PRO A 46 -4.09 -7.94 5.88
CA PRO A 46 -4.34 -8.83 4.74
C PRO A 46 -5.83 -9.26 4.72
N CYS A 47 -6.68 -8.42 4.14
CA CYS A 47 -8.12 -8.57 4.26
C CYS A 47 -8.63 -9.74 3.40
N TYR A 48 -9.29 -10.71 4.02
CA TYR A 48 -10.10 -11.69 3.30
C TYR A 48 -11.47 -11.06 3.04
N VAL A 49 -11.53 -10.10 2.12
CA VAL A 49 -12.81 -9.49 1.71
C VAL A 49 -13.58 -10.48 0.84
N SER A 50 -14.84 -10.71 1.19
CA SER A 50 -15.79 -11.57 0.45
C SER A 50 -16.15 -11.05 -0.95
N ALA A 51 -15.73 -9.83 -1.27
CA ALA A 51 -15.88 -9.18 -2.57
C ALA A 51 -14.52 -8.81 -3.19
N ASN A 52 -13.48 -9.64 -2.96
CA ASN A 52 -12.20 -9.50 -3.66
C ASN A 52 -12.36 -10.05 -5.08
N ASN A 53 -12.07 -9.24 -6.10
CA ASN A 53 -12.13 -9.64 -7.50
C ASN A 53 -10.91 -10.48 -7.97
N GLY A 54 -10.10 -10.95 -7.03
CA GLY A 54 -8.87 -11.71 -7.24
C GLY A 54 -7.63 -10.83 -7.47
N VAL A 55 -7.76 -9.51 -7.48
CA VAL A 55 -6.64 -8.59 -7.73
C VAL A 55 -5.73 -8.49 -6.50
N VAL A 56 -4.43 -8.55 -6.77
CA VAL A 56 -3.36 -8.22 -5.83
C VAL A 56 -2.77 -6.88 -6.26
N VAL A 57 -2.91 -5.83 -5.43
CA VAL A 57 -2.45 -4.47 -5.76
C VAL A 57 -0.97 -4.43 -6.14
N GLY A 58 -0.14 -5.25 -5.46
CA GLY A 58 1.29 -5.36 -5.74
C GLY A 58 1.66 -5.92 -7.12
N ASP A 59 0.74 -6.66 -7.76
CA ASP A 59 0.90 -7.18 -9.12
C ASP A 59 0.54 -6.13 -10.17
N ILE A 60 -0.40 -5.22 -9.87
CA ILE A 60 -0.74 -4.09 -10.74
C ILE A 60 0.34 -3.01 -10.65
N VAL A 61 0.78 -2.68 -9.43
CA VAL A 61 1.80 -1.66 -9.17
C VAL A 61 3.17 -2.29 -9.26
N ALA A 62 3.67 -2.52 -10.49
CA ALA A 62 5.01 -3.05 -10.71
C ALA A 62 6.10 -2.15 -10.08
N GLU A 63 7.24 -2.75 -9.70
CA GLU A 63 8.38 -2.02 -9.11
C GLU A 63 8.89 -0.93 -10.06
N ASP A 64 9.09 -1.27 -11.33
CA ASP A 64 9.55 -0.32 -12.35
C ASP A 64 8.55 0.83 -12.55
N PHE A 65 7.25 0.52 -12.63
CA PHE A 65 6.20 1.53 -12.72
C PHE A 65 6.25 2.51 -11.55
N PHE A 66 6.50 2.02 -10.32
CA PHE A 66 6.58 2.85 -9.13
C PHE A 66 7.84 3.72 -9.12
N ASN A 67 8.99 3.17 -9.54
CA ASN A 67 10.26 3.89 -9.56
C ASN A 67 10.36 4.93 -10.69
N ASP A 68 9.58 4.77 -11.76
CA ASP A 68 9.49 5.70 -12.90
C ASP A 68 8.60 6.92 -12.62
N GLN A 69 7.95 6.99 -11.45
CA GLN A 69 7.11 8.13 -11.06
C GLN A 69 7.92 9.41 -10.78
N ALA A 70 9.20 9.26 -10.45
CA ALA A 70 10.07 10.35 -10.00
C ALA A 70 11.46 10.28 -10.65
N ASP A 71 12.00 11.43 -11.06
CA ASP A 71 13.42 11.55 -11.43
C ASP A 71 14.35 11.18 -10.26
N ASP A 72 15.53 10.64 -10.55
CA ASP A 72 16.54 10.27 -9.54
C ASP A 72 16.99 11.44 -8.65
N SER A 73 16.85 12.66 -9.15
CA SER A 73 17.18 13.89 -8.40
C SER A 73 16.05 14.36 -7.46
N CYS A 74 14.86 13.74 -7.52
CA CYS A 74 13.74 14.09 -6.67
C CYS A 74 13.98 13.59 -5.24
N ALA A 75 13.99 14.50 -4.26
CA ALA A 75 14.11 14.15 -2.85
C ALA A 75 13.01 13.17 -2.37
N GLY A 76 11.84 13.20 -3.02
CA GLY A 76 10.72 12.30 -2.75
C GLY A 76 10.97 10.85 -3.18
N LYS A 77 11.92 10.58 -4.09
CA LYS A 77 12.15 9.23 -4.63
C LYS A 77 12.61 8.22 -3.58
N SER A 78 13.43 8.66 -2.61
CA SER A 78 13.84 7.82 -1.49
C SER A 78 12.82 7.79 -0.34
N PHE A 79 11.81 8.67 -0.37
CA PHE A 79 10.81 8.79 0.69
C PHE A 79 9.57 7.93 0.39
N TYR A 80 9.10 7.93 -0.86
CA TYR A 80 8.00 7.07 -1.31
C TYR A 80 8.59 5.78 -1.89
N THR A 81 8.35 4.66 -1.22
CA THR A 81 8.78 3.33 -1.70
C THR A 81 7.58 2.44 -1.98
N LYS A 82 7.71 1.49 -2.92
CA LYS A 82 6.64 0.52 -3.21
C LYS A 82 6.27 -0.29 -1.97
N SER A 83 7.25 -0.70 -1.17
CA SER A 83 6.99 -1.46 0.08
C SER A 83 6.09 -0.66 1.01
N THR A 84 6.46 0.59 1.32
CA THR A 84 5.65 1.45 2.21
C THR A 84 4.26 1.71 1.62
N PHE A 85 4.15 1.85 0.30
CA PHE A 85 2.85 1.94 -0.37
C PHE A 85 2.00 0.68 -0.18
N LEU A 86 2.54 -0.52 -0.40
CA LEU A 86 1.80 -1.78 -0.24
C LEU A 86 1.44 -2.05 1.22
N ASP A 87 2.36 -1.78 2.15
CA ASP A 87 2.11 -1.88 3.58
C ASP A 87 0.96 -0.95 3.98
N THR A 88 0.94 0.28 3.46
CA THR A 88 -0.15 1.24 3.71
C THR A 88 -1.45 0.85 3.00
N ALA A 89 -1.38 0.35 1.78
CA ALA A 89 -2.55 -0.09 1.02
C ALA A 89 -3.28 -1.25 1.71
N SER A 90 -2.54 -2.14 2.41
CA SER A 90 -3.12 -3.21 3.23
C SER A 90 -4.03 -2.68 4.34
N CYS A 91 -3.88 -1.42 4.73
CA CYS A 91 -4.71 -0.79 5.76
C CYS A 91 -6.11 -0.45 5.25
N TYR A 92 -6.29 -0.41 3.93
CA TYR A 92 -7.53 -0.06 3.25
C TYR A 92 -8.01 -1.26 2.43
N CYS A 93 -8.71 -2.18 3.10
CA CYS A 93 -9.15 -3.46 2.55
C CYS A 93 -9.86 -3.44 1.17
N GLN A 94 -10.43 -2.31 0.79
CA GLN A 94 -11.22 -2.16 -0.44
C GLN A 94 -10.44 -1.46 -1.56
N PHE A 95 -9.28 -0.89 -1.24
CA PHE A 95 -8.47 -0.16 -2.20
C PHE A 95 -7.98 -1.09 -3.31
N GLY A 96 -8.36 -0.80 -4.55
CA GLY A 96 -7.92 -1.52 -5.73
C GLY A 96 -8.36 -2.98 -5.79
N THR A 97 -9.42 -3.37 -5.08
CA THR A 97 -9.87 -4.79 -5.01
C THR A 97 -11.38 -4.99 -5.15
N VAL A 98 -12.14 -3.89 -5.25
CA VAL A 98 -13.61 -3.90 -5.38
C VAL A 98 -14.01 -3.70 -6.84
N GLY A 99 -15.07 -4.39 -7.28
CA GLY A 99 -15.61 -4.28 -8.63
C GLY A 99 -14.91 -5.22 -9.63
N PHE A 100 -14.91 -4.88 -10.91
CA PHE A 100 -14.18 -5.63 -11.92
C PHE A 100 -12.68 -5.34 -11.86
N VAL A 101 -11.87 -6.18 -12.49
CA VAL A 101 -10.41 -5.98 -12.57
C VAL A 101 -10.06 -4.61 -13.17
N ASP A 102 -10.86 -4.15 -14.14
CA ASP A 102 -10.66 -2.83 -14.73
C ASP A 102 -11.01 -1.68 -13.77
N ASP A 103 -11.94 -1.87 -12.83
CA ASP A 103 -12.24 -0.87 -11.79
C ASP A 103 -11.03 -0.71 -10.86
N SER A 104 -10.39 -1.82 -10.47
CA SER A 104 -9.17 -1.81 -9.66
C SER A 104 -8.02 -1.07 -10.34
N LYS A 105 -7.82 -1.29 -11.65
CA LYS A 105 -6.80 -0.55 -12.42
C LYS A 105 -7.12 0.95 -12.47
N HIS A 106 -8.38 1.32 -12.70
CA HIS A 106 -8.79 2.72 -12.72
C HIS A 106 -8.63 3.39 -11.36
N GLU A 107 -8.98 2.72 -10.26
CA GLU A 107 -8.81 3.25 -8.90
C GLU A 107 -7.32 3.49 -8.58
N ILE A 108 -6.47 2.50 -8.83
CA ILE A 108 -5.02 2.60 -8.60
C ILE A 108 -4.43 3.71 -9.47
N ALA A 109 -4.78 3.77 -10.76
CA ALA A 109 -4.31 4.84 -11.65
C ALA A 109 -4.75 6.22 -11.15
N ALA A 110 -6.03 6.40 -10.81
CA ALA A 110 -6.57 7.66 -10.33
C ALA A 110 -5.90 8.12 -9.01
N PHE A 111 -5.57 7.19 -8.12
CA PHE A 111 -4.79 7.46 -6.92
C PHE A 111 -3.42 8.04 -7.26
N PHE A 112 -2.65 7.35 -8.10
CA PHE A 112 -1.33 7.84 -8.52
C PHE A 112 -1.46 9.20 -9.22
N VAL A 113 -2.47 9.40 -10.08
CA VAL A 113 -2.74 10.69 -10.76
C VAL A 113 -2.82 11.84 -9.77
N HIS A 114 -3.62 11.68 -8.72
CA HIS A 114 -3.77 12.70 -7.70
C HIS A 114 -2.50 12.88 -6.88
N VAL A 115 -1.86 11.79 -6.45
CA VAL A 115 -0.66 11.85 -5.60
C VAL A 115 0.44 12.67 -6.24
N THR A 116 0.76 12.47 -7.52
CA THR A 116 1.83 13.28 -8.09
C THR A 116 1.41 14.71 -8.42
N HIS A 117 0.14 14.95 -8.76
CA HIS A 117 -0.37 16.31 -8.95
C HIS A 117 -0.13 17.13 -7.68
N GLU A 118 -0.48 16.56 -6.52
CA GLU A 118 -0.30 17.21 -5.22
C GLU A 118 1.16 17.26 -4.76
N THR A 119 2.00 16.28 -5.12
CA THR A 119 3.42 16.22 -4.70
C THR A 119 4.41 16.83 -5.71
N GLY A 120 3.91 17.37 -6.83
CA GLY A 120 4.69 18.16 -7.78
C GLY A 120 5.63 17.34 -8.68
N GLN A 121 5.42 16.03 -8.80
CA GLN A 121 6.18 15.21 -9.77
C GLN A 121 5.49 15.31 -11.14
N LYS A 122 6.27 15.64 -12.17
CA LYS A 122 5.77 15.76 -13.55
C LYS A 122 5.55 14.35 -14.11
N PHE A 123 4.30 13.91 -14.10
CA PHE A 123 3.88 12.62 -14.66
C PHE A 123 4.31 12.40 -16.11
N SER A 124 4.87 11.21 -16.38
CA SER A 124 4.79 10.54 -17.69
C SER A 124 3.86 9.32 -17.57
N PHE A 125 2.55 9.53 -17.71
CA PHE A 125 1.54 8.45 -17.65
C PHE A 125 1.42 7.60 -18.93
N LEU A 126 2.40 7.62 -19.82
CA LEU A 126 2.24 7.09 -21.19
C LEU A 126 2.42 5.57 -21.37
N SER A 127 2.33 4.73 -20.32
CA SER A 127 2.43 3.27 -20.53
C SER A 127 1.66 2.41 -19.51
N LEU A 128 0.38 2.70 -19.30
CA LEU A 128 -0.59 1.67 -18.86
C LEU A 128 -1.26 1.04 -20.08
#